data_AF-A0A7X7Z1G4-F1
#
_entry.id   AF-A0A7X7Z1G4-F1
#
_cell.length_a   1.000
_cell.length_b   1.000
_cell.length_c   1.000
_cell.angle_alpha   90.00
_cell.angle_beta   90.00
_cell.angle_gamma   90.00
#
_symmetry.space_group_name_H-M   'P 1'
#
loop_
_entity.id
_entity.type
_entity.pdbx_description
1 polymer ?
#
loop_
_entity_poly.entity_id
_entity_poly.type
_entity_poly.pdbx_seq_one_letter_code
_entity_poly.pdbx_strand_id
1 'polypeptide(L)' 'MAKGAREIVILECTETKLRHYTTTRNKKKNPNKLQLKKYNPKLRKYTVYKEAK' A
#
# COMPACT_ATOMS: atom_id res chain seq x y z
N MET A 1 13.69 3.87 -23.00
CA MET A 1 13.12 2.70 -22.30
C MET A 1 11.89 3.17 -21.54
N ALA A 2 10.69 2.81 -22.00
CA ALA A 2 9.44 3.33 -21.46
C ALA A 2 9.27 2.89 -20.01
N LYS A 3 9.36 3.83 -19.06
CA LYS A 3 9.08 3.62 -17.64
C LYS A 3 7.64 3.11 -17.55
N GLY A 4 7.49 1.80 -17.36
CA GLY A 4 6.19 1.14 -17.32
C GLY A 4 5.26 1.86 -16.34
N ALA A 5 3.98 1.94 -16.66
CA ALA A 5 2.97 2.69 -15.90
C ALA A 5 2.69 2.17 -14.47
N ARG A 6 3.61 1.36 -13.92
CA ARG A 6 3.59 0.78 -12.59
C ARG A 6 4.52 1.58 -11.69
N GLU A 7 3.98 2.19 -10.66
CA GLU A 7 4.73 2.90 -9.64
C GLU A 7 4.77 2.08 -8.37
N ILE A 8 5.93 2.10 -7.70
CA ILE A 8 6.07 1.48 -6.39
C ILE A 8 5.45 2.44 -5.37
N VAL A 9 4.51 1.92 -4.60
CA VAL A 9 3.84 2.64 -3.52
C VAL A 9 4.06 1.91 -2.21
N ILE A 10 4.18 2.68 -1.14
CA ILE A 10 4.32 2.15 0.22
C ILE A 10 2.92 2.06 0.81
N LEU A 11 2.64 1.02 1.59
CA LEU A 11 1.40 0.90 2.34
C LEU A 11 1.67 1.15 3.81
N GLU A 12 0.90 2.06 4.39
CA GLU A 12 0.94 2.44 5.79
C GLU A 12 -0.31 1.92 6.51
N CYS A 13 -0.11 1.29 7.67
CA CYS A 13 -1.20 0.88 8.55
C CYS A 13 -1.90 2.11 9.15
N THR A 14 -3.23 2.15 9.10
CA THR A 14 -3.99 3.27 9.67
C THR A 14 -3.90 3.37 11.19
N GLU A 15 -3.69 2.26 11.89
CA GLU A 15 -3.71 2.22 13.36
C GLU A 15 -2.31 2.43 13.98
N THR A 16 -1.26 1.91 13.34
CA THR A 16 0.10 1.87 13.92
C THR A 16 1.12 2.70 13.15
N LYS A 17 0.73 3.28 12.01
CA LYS A 17 1.61 3.97 11.05
C LYS A 17 2.79 3.11 10.58
N LEU A 18 2.67 1.79 10.70
CA LEU A 18 3.67 0.85 10.21
C LEU A 18 3.70 0.86 8.68
N ARG A 19 4.89 1.13 8.12
CA ARG A 19 5.19 1.09 6.69
C ARG A 19 6.05 -0.12 6.37
N HIS A 20 5.39 -1.27 6.28
CA HIS A 20 6.08 -2.56 6.13
C HIS A 20 5.89 -3.19 4.74
N TYR A 21 4.95 -2.68 3.95
CA TYR A 21 4.59 -3.28 2.67
C TYR A 21 4.85 -2.28 1.54
N THR A 22 5.55 -2.74 0.52
CA THR A 22 5.67 -2.07 -0.78
C THR A 22 4.91 -2.87 -1.81
N THR A 23 4.19 -2.17 -2.69
CA THR A 23 3.43 -2.79 -3.77
C THR A 23 3.55 -1.94 -5.02
N THR A 24 3.40 -2.54 -6.20
CA THR A 24 3.34 -1.80 -7.45
C THR A 24 1.90 -1.50 -7.80
N ARG A 25 1.58 -0.22 -7.98
CA ARG A 25 0.28 0.23 -8.46
C ARG A 25 0.39 0.73 -9.90
N ASN A 26 -0.55 0.31 -10.74
CA ASN A 26 -0.69 0.89 -12.07
C ASN A 26 -1.67 2.06 -12.02
N LYS A 27 -1.16 3.31 -12.09
CA LYS A 27 -2.01 4.52 -12.03
C LYS A 27 -3.03 4.58 -13.16
N LYS A 28 -2.74 4.00 -14.34
CA LYS A 28 -3.66 3.98 -15.48
C LYS A 28 -4.89 3.10 -15.25
N LYS A 29 -4.73 1.98 -14.54
CA LYS A 29 -5.83 1.03 -14.29
C LYS A 29 -6.58 1.34 -13.00
N ASN A 30 -5.86 1.77 -11.96
CA ASN A 30 -6.44 2.14 -10.68
C ASN A 30 -6.02 3.57 -10.33
N PRO A 31 -6.86 4.59 -10.57
CA PRO A 31 -6.60 5.97 -10.18
C PRO A 31 -6.91 6.27 -8.69
N ASN A 32 -7.64 5.38 -8.00
CA ASN A 32 -7.96 5.53 -6.58
C ASN A 32 -6.86 4.99 -5.66
N LYS A 33 -6.70 5.60 -4.48
CA LYS A 33 -5.74 5.17 -3.43
C LYS A 33 -5.97 3.70 -3.07
N LEU A 34 -4.90 2.90 -3.08
CA LEU A 34 -4.98 1.50 -2.64
C LEU A 34 -5.31 1.42 -1.15
N GLN A 35 -6.31 0.59 -0.83
CA GLN A 35 -6.63 0.18 0.54
C GLN A 35 -6.66 -1.34 0.58
N LEU A 36 -5.77 -1.94 1.37
CA LEU A 36 -5.63 -3.39 1.47
C LEU A 36 -5.65 -3.81 2.93
N LYS A 37 -6.38 -4.89 3.23
CA LYS A 37 -6.28 -5.53 4.56
C LYS A 37 -5.04 -6.41 4.57
N LYS A 38 -4.10 -6.08 5.44
CA LYS A 38 -2.87 -6.86 5.65
C LYS A 38 -2.68 -7.13 7.13
N TYR A 39 -2.01 -8.24 7.41
CA TYR A 39 -1.68 -8.61 8.78
C TYR A 39 -0.72 -7.57 9.37
N ASN A 40 -1.01 -7.10 10.57
CA ASN A 40 -0.12 -6.22 11.29
C ASN A 40 0.56 -7.01 12.42
N PRO A 41 1.89 -7.22 12.38
CA PRO A 41 2.59 -7.98 13.40
C PRO A 41 2.60 -7.31 14.78
N LYS A 42 2.49 -5.96 14.86
CA LYS A 42 2.43 -5.25 16.16
C LYS A 42 1.11 -5.49 16.90
N LEU A 43 -0.01 -5.44 16.17
CA LEU A 43 -1.35 -5.62 16.74
C LEU A 43 -1.83 -7.07 16.68
N ARG A 44 -1.06 -7.96 16.03
CA ARG A 44 -1.37 -9.37 15.77
C ARG A 44 -2.74 -9.60 15.11
N LYS A 45 -3.24 -8.62 14.35
CA LYS A 45 -4.55 -8.66 13.67
C LYS A 45 -4.43 -8.12 12.24
N TYR A 46 -5.41 -8.44 11.41
CA TYR A 46 -5.52 -7.83 10.08
C TYR A 46 -6.05 -6.40 10.21
N THR A 47 -5.30 -5.45 9.70
CA THR A 47 -5.64 -4.02 9.75
C THR A 47 -5.72 -3.45 8.34
N VAL A 48 -6.38 -2.30 8.21
CA VAL A 48 -6.42 -1.58 6.94
C VAL A 48 -5.11 -0.85 6.73
N TYR A 49 -4.46 -1.14 5.60
CA TYR A 49 -3.31 -0.41 5.12
C TYR A 49 -3.74 0.49 3.96
N LYS A 50 -3.32 1.76 4.00
CA LYS A 50 -3.58 2.76 2.95
C LYS A 50 -2.28 3.09 2.24
N GLU A 51 -2.40 3.45 0.97
CA GLU A 51 -1.27 3.97 0.20
C GLU A 51 -0.70 5.24 0.85
N ALA A 52 0.56 5.16 1.28
CA ALA A 52 1.38 6.28 1.68
C ALA A 52 2.18 6.76 0.47
N LYS A 53 2.29 8.09 0.35
CA LYS A 53 3.01 8.76 -0.72
C LYS A 53 4.50 8.48 -0.66
#